data_AF-A0A1Y6IX40-F1
#
_entry.id   AF-A0A1Y6IX40-F1
#
_cell.length_a   1.000
_cell.length_b   1.000
_cell.length_c   1.000
_cell.angle_alpha   90.00
_cell.angle_beta   90.00
_cell.angle_gamma   90.00
#
_symmetry.space_group_name_H-M   'P 1'
#
loop_
_entity.id
_entity.type
_entity.pdbx_description
1 polymer ?
#
loop_
_entity_poly.entity_id
_entity_poly.type
_entity_poly.pdbx_seq_one_letter_code
_entity_poly.pdbx_strand_id
1 'polypeptide(L)'
;MYDCSGESDYSGYVDFSNDDEVIINIADNQIYIMARAIYSKNVFEMYYKSSDIGRGGMDIEWDKVSKEYPIATFKMLTDNKMSFSWIGLKDARSKRIGLPFFSLPVERKDLTLIKCVE
;
A
#
# COMPACT_ATOMS: atom_id res chain seq x y z
N MET A 1 -22.20 -4.62 -2.26
CA MET A 1 -21.93 -3.87 -1.02
C MET A 1 -20.71 -4.54 -0.43
N TYR A 2 -19.53 -3.94 -0.59
CA TYR A 2 -18.35 -4.42 0.12
C TYR A 2 -18.32 -3.60 1.39
N ASP A 3 -18.79 -4.25 2.43
CA ASP A 3 -18.83 -3.72 3.78
C ASP A 3 -17.39 -3.66 4.29
N CYS A 4 -16.94 -2.48 4.72
CA CYS A 4 -15.66 -2.32 5.41
C CYS A 4 -15.70 -3.02 6.80
N SER A 5 -16.84 -3.63 7.18
CA SER A 5 -17.04 -4.48 8.36
C SER A 5 -17.08 -6.01 8.10
N GLY A 6 -16.70 -6.47 6.90
CA GLY A 6 -16.62 -7.92 6.64
C GLY A 6 -15.50 -8.57 7.45
N GLU A 7 -15.84 -9.50 8.34
CA GLU A 7 -14.87 -10.36 9.05
C GLU A 7 -14.00 -11.11 8.02
N SER A 8 -12.84 -10.53 7.75
CA SER A 8 -11.73 -11.12 7.02
C SER A 8 -10.52 -10.90 7.90
N ASP A 9 -9.74 -11.94 8.18
CA ASP A 9 -8.45 -11.84 8.87
C ASP A 9 -7.44 -10.92 8.13
N TYR A 10 -7.83 -10.45 6.94
CA TYR A 10 -7.10 -9.55 6.07
C TYR A 10 -7.98 -8.34 5.73
N SER A 11 -7.79 -7.24 6.47
CA SER A 11 -8.35 -5.93 6.18
C SER A 11 -7.20 -4.94 5.96
N GLY A 12 -7.44 -3.99 5.06
CA GLY A 12 -6.48 -2.94 4.73
C GLY A 12 -7.13 -1.86 3.88
N TYR A 13 -6.51 -0.68 3.85
CA TYR A 13 -7.04 0.47 3.13
C TYR A 13 -5.92 1.31 2.54
N VAL A 14 -6.31 2.16 1.59
CA VAL A 14 -5.46 3.20 1.02
C VAL A 14 -6.17 4.52 1.24
N ASP A 15 -5.53 5.43 1.94
CA ASP A 15 -6.07 6.74 2.30
C ASP A 15 -5.25 7.86 1.66
N PHE A 16 -5.96 8.76 0.98
CA PHE A 16 -5.44 9.96 0.34
C PHE A 16 -5.69 11.14 1.29
N SER A 17 -4.89 11.22 2.35
CA SER A 17 -5.08 12.23 3.39
C SER A 17 -4.64 13.63 2.95
N ASN A 18 -3.68 13.74 2.02
CA ASN A 18 -3.18 14.97 1.41
C ASN A 18 -2.92 14.78 -0.09
N ASP A 19 -2.77 15.88 -0.85
CA ASP A 19 -2.63 15.86 -2.32
C ASP A 19 -1.44 15.02 -2.85
N ASP A 20 -0.38 14.83 -2.06
CA ASP A 20 0.82 14.08 -2.45
C ASP A 20 1.21 12.95 -1.50
N GLU A 21 0.45 12.73 -0.42
CA GLU A 21 0.72 11.70 0.59
C GLU A 21 -0.40 10.68 0.65
N VAL A 22 0.01 9.40 0.64
CA VAL A 22 -0.89 8.27 0.66
C VAL A 22 -0.48 7.35 1.80
N ILE A 23 -1.45 6.98 2.63
CA ILE A 23 -1.25 5.99 3.68
C ILE A 23 -1.76 4.66 3.15
N ILE A 24 -0.88 3.66 3.09
CA ILE A 24 -1.20 2.30 2.71
C ILE A 24 -1.18 1.47 3.99
N ASN A 25 -2.36 1.06 4.45
CA ASN A 25 -2.46 0.06 5.50
C ASN A 25 -2.34 -1.33 4.86
N ILE A 26 -1.20 -1.97 5.11
CA ILE A 26 -0.90 -3.31 4.58
C ILE A 26 -1.27 -4.38 5.60
N ALA A 27 -1.28 -4.02 6.89
CA ALA A 27 -1.68 -4.87 7.98
C ALA A 27 -2.38 -4.07 9.05
N ASP A 28 -3.67 -4.36 9.24
CA ASP A 28 -4.45 -3.70 10.27
C ASP A 28 -3.75 -3.84 11.62
N ASN A 29 -3.57 -2.71 12.30
CA ASN A 29 -2.87 -2.57 13.57
C ASN A 29 -1.39 -3.01 13.62
N GLN A 30 -0.73 -3.30 12.49
CA GLN A 30 0.66 -3.80 12.49
C GLN A 30 1.62 -2.98 11.62
N ILE A 31 1.22 -2.56 10.41
CA ILE A 31 2.08 -1.78 9.52
C ILE A 31 1.27 -0.76 8.72
N TYR A 32 1.65 0.51 8.85
CA TYR A 32 1.21 1.61 8.00
C TYR A 32 2.40 2.12 7.20
N ILE A 33 2.29 2.13 5.87
CA ILE A 33 3.32 2.73 5.00
C ILE A 33 2.82 4.08 4.51
N MET A 34 3.58 5.12 4.80
CA MET A 34 3.40 6.41 4.17
C MET A 34 4.16 6.43 2.85
N ALA A 35 3.45 6.79 1.79
CA ALA A 35 3.99 6.87 0.44
C ALA A 35 3.77 8.27 -0.14
N ARG A 36 4.69 8.70 -0.98
CA ARG A 36 4.50 9.84 -1.86
C ARG A 36 3.83 9.37 -3.15
N ALA A 37 2.75 10.03 -3.55
CA ALA A 37 2.09 9.79 -4.82
C ALA A 37 2.67 10.65 -5.94
N ILE A 38 2.96 10.03 -7.08
CA ILE A 38 3.35 10.73 -8.30
C ILE A 38 2.45 10.26 -9.44
N TYR A 39 1.74 11.18 -10.08
CA TYR A 39 0.92 10.87 -11.25
C TYR A 39 1.78 10.87 -12.52
N SER A 40 1.80 9.74 -13.23
CA SER A 40 2.57 9.56 -14.46
C SER A 40 1.88 8.56 -15.38
N LYS A 41 1.83 8.84 -16.68
CA LYS A 41 1.31 7.91 -17.71
C LYS A 41 -0.07 7.31 -17.36
N ASN A 42 -0.98 8.13 -16.82
CA ASN A 42 -2.35 7.74 -16.47
C ASN A 42 -2.47 6.73 -15.31
N VAL A 43 -1.44 6.67 -14.47
CA VAL A 43 -1.35 5.82 -13.27
C VAL A 43 -0.70 6.66 -12.16
N PHE A 44 -1.08 6.40 -10.92
CA PHE A 44 -0.37 6.94 -9.77
C PHE A 44 0.65 5.93 -9.27
N GLU A 45 1.90 6.36 -9.14
CA GLU A 45 3.02 5.59 -8.64
C GLU A 45 3.32 6.00 -7.19
N MET A 46 3.29 5.03 -6.28
CA MET A 46 3.51 5.25 -4.85
C MET A 46 4.96 4.95 -4.50
N TYR A 47 5.67 5.93 -3.93
CA TYR A 47 7.07 5.79 -3.52
C TYR A 47 7.18 5.80 -2.00
N TYR A 48 7.98 4.90 -1.42
CA TYR A 48 8.15 4.83 0.03
C TYR A 48 8.66 6.16 0.61
N LYS A 49 8.01 6.64 1.68
CA LYS A 49 8.45 7.82 2.44
C LYS A 49 8.91 7.43 3.85
N SER A 50 8.03 6.77 4.58
CA SER A 50 8.22 6.33 5.96
C SER A 50 7.23 5.21 6.28
N SER A 51 7.40 4.59 7.43
CA SER A 51 6.47 3.61 7.98
C SER A 51 6.20 3.91 9.44
N ASP A 52 4.95 3.75 9.85
CA ASP A 52 4.58 3.67 11.26
C ASP A 52 4.35 2.20 11.61
N ILE A 53 5.05 1.75 12.64
CA ILE A 53 5.33 0.33 12.87
C ILE A 53 4.78 -0.04 14.24
N GLY A 54 3.73 -0.87 14.22
CA GLY A 54 3.34 -1.66 15.39
C GLY A 54 4.34 -2.81 15.63
N ARG A 55 4.06 -3.69 16.59
CA ARG A 55 4.98 -4.79 16.96
C ARG A 55 5.37 -5.73 15.80
N GLY A 56 4.57 -5.81 14.74
CA GLY A 56 4.82 -6.69 13.60
C GLY A 56 5.96 -6.24 12.69
N GLY A 57 6.28 -4.94 12.61
CA GLY A 57 7.23 -4.47 11.60
C GLY A 57 8.69 -4.37 12.05
N MET A 58 9.07 -4.86 13.24
CA MET A 58 10.41 -4.66 13.81
C MET A 58 11.54 -5.39 13.07
N ASP A 59 11.24 -6.53 12.44
CA ASP A 59 12.25 -7.33 11.73
C ASP A 59 12.48 -6.89 10.27
N ILE A 60 11.76 -5.86 9.82
CA ILE A 60 11.87 -5.33 8.47
C ILE A 60 12.93 -4.22 8.45
N GLU A 61 13.87 -4.31 7.52
CA GLU A 61 14.94 -3.32 7.32
C GLU A 61 14.41 -2.05 6.61
N TRP A 62 13.55 -1.30 7.28
CA TRP A 62 12.88 -0.10 6.73
C TRP A 62 13.87 0.99 6.28
N ASP A 63 15.00 1.10 6.97
CA ASP A 63 16.10 2.00 6.65
C ASP A 63 16.75 1.70 5.28
N LYS A 64 16.62 0.46 4.80
CA LYS A 64 17.14 0.04 3.50
C LYS A 64 16.15 0.19 2.37
N VAL A 65 14.89 0.51 2.65
CA VAL A 65 13.86 0.66 1.61
C VAL A 65 14.22 1.84 0.71
N SER A 66 14.35 1.56 -0.57
CA SER A 66 14.63 2.56 -1.58
C SER A 66 13.43 3.48 -1.79
N LYS A 67 13.72 4.78 -1.91
CA LYS A 67 12.75 5.82 -2.28
C LYS A 67 12.65 6.03 -3.78
N GLU A 68 13.47 5.32 -4.57
CA GLU A 68 13.56 5.47 -6.03
C GLU A 68 12.67 4.46 -6.79
N TYR A 69 12.21 3.40 -6.12
CA TYR A 69 11.35 2.39 -6.73
C TYR A 69 9.91 2.53 -6.21
N PRO A 70 8.91 2.47 -7.10
CA PRO A 70 7.53 2.45 -6.67
C PRO A 70 7.23 1.15 -5.91
N ILE A 71 6.54 1.28 -4.78
CA ILE A 71 6.11 0.18 -3.91
C ILE A 71 4.71 -0.33 -4.28
N ALA A 72 3.91 0.54 -4.91
CA ALA A 72 2.59 0.22 -5.42
C ALA A 72 2.23 1.16 -6.58
N THR A 73 1.20 0.79 -7.33
CA THR A 73 0.53 1.67 -8.28
C THR A 73 -0.97 1.62 -8.09
N PHE A 74 -1.67 2.67 -8.52
CA PHE A 74 -3.12 2.56 -8.69
C PHE A 74 -3.61 3.33 -9.91
N LYS A 75 -4.77 2.89 -10.39
CA LYS A 75 -5.47 3.49 -11.51
C LYS A 75 -6.96 3.59 -11.17
N MET A 76 -7.49 4.79 -11.24
CA MET A 76 -8.94 4.99 -11.13
C MET A 76 -9.65 4.28 -12.28
N LEU A 77 -10.61 3.42 -11.95
CA LEU A 77 -11.46 2.72 -12.92
C LEU A 77 -12.79 3.47 -13.08
N THR A 78 -13.34 3.94 -11.97
CA THR A 78 -14.50 4.83 -11.87
C THR A 78 -14.35 5.69 -10.61
N ASP A 79 -15.25 6.65 -10.37
CA ASP A 79 -15.21 7.51 -9.17
C ASP A 79 -15.23 6.73 -7.83
N ASN A 80 -15.73 5.49 -7.85
CA ASN A 80 -15.87 4.64 -6.67
C ASN A 80 -15.00 3.38 -6.71
N LYS A 81 -14.18 3.20 -7.75
CA LYS A 81 -13.34 1.99 -7.92
C LYS A 81 -11.95 2.34 -8.39
N MET A 82 -10.95 1.73 -7.78
CA MET A 82 -9.57 1.80 -8.26
C MET A 82 -8.97 0.39 -8.41
N SER A 83 -8.14 0.23 -9.42
CA SER A 83 -7.19 -0.88 -9.48
C SER A 83 -5.97 -0.50 -8.67
N PHE A 84 -5.55 -1.35 -7.76
CA PHE A 84 -4.37 -1.19 -6.91
C PHE A 84 -3.43 -2.35 -7.18
N SER A 85 -2.17 -2.04 -7.46
CA SER A 85 -1.14 -3.04 -7.71
C SER A 85 -0.04 -2.94 -6.67
N TRP A 86 0.17 -4.00 -5.89
CA TRP A 86 1.30 -4.04 -4.95
C TRP A 86 2.56 -4.58 -5.62
N ILE A 87 3.61 -3.77 -5.67
CA ILE A 87 4.89 -4.14 -6.26
C ILE A 87 5.81 -4.79 -5.23
N GLY A 88 5.77 -4.29 -3.99
CA GLY A 88 6.65 -4.70 -2.91
C GLY A 88 7.80 -3.74 -2.64
N LEU A 89 8.44 -3.92 -1.49
CA LEU A 89 9.57 -3.13 -1.05
C LEU A 89 10.86 -3.64 -1.69
N LYS A 90 11.74 -2.72 -2.05
CA LYS A 90 13.07 -3.02 -2.58
C LYS A 90 14.13 -2.17 -1.91
N ASP A 91 15.34 -2.69 -1.79
CA ASP A 91 16.50 -1.89 -1.44
C ASP A 91 17.05 -1.10 -2.64
N ALA A 92 18.06 -0.28 -2.40
CA ALA A 92 18.74 0.50 -3.45
C ALA A 92 19.41 -0.36 -4.54
N ARG A 93 19.61 -1.66 -4.30
CA ARG A 93 20.17 -2.63 -5.26
C ARG A 93 19.08 -3.42 -5.98
N SER A 94 17.82 -2.97 -5.91
CA SER A 94 16.65 -3.67 -6.46
C SER A 94 16.35 -5.04 -5.82
N LYS A 95 16.95 -5.38 -4.69
CA LYS A 95 16.64 -6.62 -3.96
C LYS A 95 15.33 -6.46 -3.20
N ARG A 96 14.44 -7.45 -3.29
CA ARG A 96 13.18 -7.46 -2.54
C ARG A 96 13.43 -7.51 -1.03
N ILE A 97 12.71 -6.69 -0.29
CA ILE A 97 12.62 -6.72 1.17
C ILE A 97 11.31 -7.45 1.51
N GLY A 98 11.41 -8.53 2.29
CA GLY A 98 10.26 -9.35 2.66
C GLY A 98 9.38 -8.65 3.67
N LEU A 99 8.06 -8.73 3.47
CA LEU A 99 7.06 -8.36 4.47
C LEU A 99 6.42 -9.65 4.99
N PRO A 100 6.46 -9.93 6.30
CA PRO A 100 5.90 -11.16 6.86
C PRO A 100 4.36 -11.12 7.04
N PHE A 101 3.65 -10.23 6.33
CA PHE A 101 2.20 -10.00 6.49
C PHE A 101 1.43 -10.09 5.17
N PHE A 102 0.21 -10.65 5.23
CA PHE A 102 -0.65 -10.98 4.08
C PHE A 102 -2.00 -10.20 4.07
N SER A 103 -2.05 -9.06 4.75
CA SER A 103 -3.30 -8.41 5.18
C SER A 103 -3.95 -7.42 4.22
N LEU A 104 -3.22 -6.92 3.23
CA LEU A 104 -3.77 -6.79 1.90
C LEU A 104 -3.57 -8.15 1.21
N PRO A 105 -4.43 -8.63 0.31
CA PRO A 105 -4.17 -9.85 -0.46
C PRO A 105 -3.01 -9.63 -1.46
N VAL A 106 -1.82 -9.39 -0.94
CA VAL A 106 -0.57 -8.98 -1.59
C VAL A 106 -0.04 -10.07 -2.52
N GLU A 107 -0.58 -11.28 -2.42
CA GLU A 107 -0.31 -12.38 -3.35
C GLU A 107 -0.92 -12.14 -4.73
N ARG A 108 -2.03 -11.38 -4.82
CA ARG A 108 -2.62 -10.99 -6.10
C ARG A 108 -2.11 -9.61 -6.44
N LYS A 109 -1.20 -9.57 -7.43
CA LYS A 109 -0.55 -8.35 -7.91
C LYS A 109 -1.53 -7.20 -8.11
N ASP A 110 -2.75 -7.46 -8.59
CA ASP A 110 -3.77 -6.45 -8.85
C ASP A 110 -5.05 -6.71 -8.05
N LEU A 111 -5.49 -5.70 -7.31
CA LEU A 111 -6.69 -5.68 -6.48
C LEU A 111 -7.64 -4.59 -6.98
N THR A 112 -8.94 -4.88 -6.99
CA THR A 112 -9.94 -3.82 -7.17
C THR A 112 -10.39 -3.34 -5.79
N LEU A 113 -10.05 -2.11 -5.45
CA LEU A 113 -10.47 -1.45 -4.23
C LEU A 113 -11.70 -0.58 -4.52
N ILE A 114 -12.59 -0.49 -3.55
CA ILE A 114 -13.85 0.25 -3.63
C ILE A 114 -13.82 1.32 -2.53
N LYS A 115 -14.24 2.53 -2.87
CA LYS A 115 -14.35 3.63 -1.89
C LYS A 115 -15.29 3.22 -0.76
N CYS A 116 -14.86 3.28 0.51
CA CYS A 116 -15.78 3.09 1.64
C CYS A 116 -16.86 4.19 1.58
N VAL A 117 -18.10 3.81 1.86
CA VAL A 117 -19.24 4.75 1.93
C VAL A 117 -19.42 5.09 3.40
N GLU A 118 -19.32 6.37 3.76
CA GLU A 118 -19.71 6.86 5.09
C GLU A 118 -21.23 6.87 5.26
#